data_AF-A0A2S2G724-F1
#
_entry.id   AF-A0A2S2G724-F1
#
_cell.length_a   1.000
_cell.length_b   1.000
_cell.length_c   1.000
_cell.angle_alpha   90.00
_cell.angle_beta   90.00
_cell.angle_gamma   90.00
#
_symmetry.space_group_name_H-M   'P 1'
#
loop_
_entity.id
_entity.type
_entity.pdbx_description
1 polymer ?
#
loop_
_entity_poly.entity_id
_entity_poly.type
_entity_poly.pdbx_seq_one_letter_code
_entity_poly.pdbx_strand_id
1 'polypeptide(L)'
;MEQLRRLVDAYAGRSQKAVRFRPETWRPWLEPHGAAHILDAGWERATGPGADRLIDRDGLTAVRERAGADRNGDPGGDADGLRDLFVAVMIWGSGTTNGRGPRHTAAALSDPRLPTVLRATRASVRKGDLGAAYSQFAVRGVGRSFFTKWFAAVDDRGPECDRALILDDRVFRSLNALGWSSREAAGTRRRPTRYTTYVSTMHGWARELGTTADRLEWILFAANGQVDGDGKPGGQPTRTRSHGADERTG
;
A
#
# COMPACT_ATOMS: atom_id res chain seq x y z
N MET A 1 1.37 4.87 24.18
CA MET A 1 1.92 3.48 24.20
C MET A 1 0.92 2.45 24.69
N GLU A 2 0.21 2.64 25.81
CA GLU A 2 -0.71 1.62 26.34
C GLU A 2 -1.86 1.23 25.39
N GLN A 3 -2.46 2.19 24.68
CA GLN A 3 -3.47 1.88 23.64
C GLN A 3 -2.90 1.04 22.48
N LEU A 4 -1.66 1.32 22.06
CA LEU A 4 -1.00 0.53 21.03
C LEU A 4 -0.72 -0.90 21.49
N ARG A 5 -0.32 -1.09 22.76
CA ARG A 5 -0.14 -2.42 23.34
C ARG A 5 -1.44 -3.23 23.31
N ARG A 6 -2.55 -2.63 23.79
CA ARG A 6 -3.89 -3.24 23.72
C ARG A 6 -4.30 -3.60 22.29
N LEU A 7 -3.98 -2.78 21.30
CA LEU A 7 -4.22 -3.09 19.90
C LEU A 7 -3.37 -4.26 19.40
N VAL A 8 -2.09 -4.32 19.76
CA VAL A 8 -1.22 -5.45 19.42
C VAL A 8 -1.79 -6.75 19.98
N ASP A 9 -2.21 -6.75 21.24
CA ASP A 9 -2.80 -7.91 21.91
C ASP A 9 -4.15 -8.31 21.28
N ALA A 10 -5.04 -7.35 21.01
CA ALA A 10 -6.36 -7.61 20.40
C ALA A 10 -6.27 -8.19 18.98
N TYR A 11 -5.14 -7.95 18.29
CA TYR A 11 -4.86 -8.49 16.96
C TYR A 11 -3.90 -9.68 17.00
N ALA A 12 -3.55 -10.21 18.16
CA ALA A 12 -2.76 -11.43 18.28
C ALA A 12 -3.39 -12.58 17.46
N GLY A 13 -2.57 -13.33 16.72
CA GLY A 13 -3.00 -14.45 15.88
C GLY A 13 -3.76 -14.08 14.59
N ARG A 14 -4.11 -12.82 14.36
CA ARG A 14 -4.70 -12.37 13.09
C ARG A 14 -3.62 -12.07 12.06
N SER A 15 -3.91 -12.08 10.76
CA SER A 15 -2.95 -11.72 9.71
C SER A 15 -3.62 -10.98 8.55
N GLN A 16 -2.81 -10.31 7.73
CA GLN A 16 -3.30 -9.70 6.50
C GLN A 16 -3.71 -10.80 5.53
N LYS A 17 -5.01 -10.85 5.18
CA LYS A 17 -5.50 -11.76 4.15
C LYS A 17 -5.04 -11.30 2.76
N ALA A 18 -4.86 -12.25 1.86
CA ALA A 18 -4.63 -11.96 0.45
C ALA A 18 -5.78 -11.12 -0.13
N VAL A 19 -5.42 -10.19 -0.99
CA VAL A 19 -6.32 -9.27 -1.68
C VAL A 19 -6.82 -9.95 -2.94
N ARG A 20 -8.14 -10.03 -3.05
CA ARG A 20 -8.82 -10.52 -4.26
C ARG A 20 -8.86 -9.44 -5.34
N PHE A 21 -8.69 -9.83 -6.59
CA PHE A 21 -8.94 -8.99 -7.76
C PHE A 21 -9.47 -9.82 -8.95
N ARG A 22 -10.03 -9.14 -9.94
CA ARG A 22 -10.62 -9.74 -11.14
C ARG A 22 -9.77 -9.42 -12.36
N PRO A 23 -9.01 -10.38 -12.93
CA PRO A 23 -8.17 -10.14 -14.10
C PRO A 23 -8.89 -9.42 -15.24
N GLU A 24 -10.12 -9.81 -15.56
CA GLU A 24 -10.93 -9.22 -16.64
C GLU A 24 -11.21 -7.73 -16.44
N THR A 25 -11.32 -7.25 -15.20
CA THR A 25 -11.53 -5.83 -14.89
C THR A 25 -10.26 -5.00 -15.12
N TRP A 26 -9.08 -5.63 -15.04
CA TRP A 26 -7.78 -4.96 -15.22
C TRP A 26 -7.27 -5.06 -16.66
N ARG A 27 -7.51 -6.19 -17.33
CA ARG A 27 -6.93 -6.53 -18.63
C ARG A 27 -7.07 -5.41 -19.69
N PRO A 28 -8.25 -4.82 -19.93
CA PRO A 28 -8.40 -3.75 -20.94
C PRO A 28 -7.58 -2.49 -20.65
N TRP A 29 -7.22 -2.27 -19.39
CA TRP A 29 -6.43 -1.11 -18.94
C TRP A 29 -4.92 -1.36 -18.99
N LEU A 30 -4.49 -2.62 -19.04
CA LEU A 30 -3.08 -3.01 -19.00
C LEU A 30 -2.55 -3.46 -20.36
N GLU A 31 -3.41 -4.01 -21.22
CA GLU A 31 -3.04 -4.48 -22.57
C GLU A 31 -2.38 -3.37 -23.43
N PRO A 32 -2.91 -2.14 -23.50
CA PRO A 32 -2.28 -1.07 -24.29
C PRO A 32 -0.86 -0.71 -23.85
N HIS A 33 -0.46 -1.12 -22.65
CA HIS A 33 0.83 -0.84 -22.04
C HIS A 33 1.73 -2.07 -21.93
N GLY A 34 1.35 -3.20 -22.54
CA GLY A 34 2.13 -4.44 -22.49
C GLY A 34 2.28 -5.02 -21.08
N ALA A 35 1.37 -4.69 -20.15
CA ALA A 35 1.47 -5.08 -18.74
C ALA A 35 0.42 -6.12 -18.33
N ALA A 36 -0.36 -6.66 -19.27
CA ALA A 36 -1.47 -7.56 -18.95
C ALA A 36 -1.02 -8.96 -18.50
N HIS A 37 0.21 -9.38 -18.84
CA HIS A 37 0.77 -10.67 -18.42
C HIS A 37 0.89 -10.79 -16.89
N ILE A 38 0.99 -9.66 -16.18
CA ILE A 38 1.06 -9.66 -14.72
C ILE A 38 -0.18 -10.27 -14.08
N LEU A 39 -1.33 -10.24 -14.76
CA LEU A 39 -2.61 -10.78 -14.25
C LEU A 39 -2.59 -12.32 -14.14
N ASP A 40 -1.66 -12.96 -14.83
CA ASP A 40 -1.51 -14.41 -14.91
C ASP A 40 -0.29 -14.92 -14.10
N ALA A 41 0.52 -14.02 -13.51
CA ALA A 41 1.85 -14.31 -12.98
C ALA A 41 1.89 -14.83 -11.52
N GLY A 42 1.67 -16.12 -11.28
CA GLY A 42 1.97 -16.75 -9.98
C GLY A 42 1.04 -16.35 -8.82
N TRP A 43 -0.22 -16.06 -9.13
CA TRP A 43 -1.27 -15.67 -8.18
C TRP A 43 -2.16 -16.89 -7.89
N GLU A 44 -2.52 -17.09 -6.63
CA GLU A 44 -3.46 -18.15 -6.28
C GLU A 44 -4.85 -17.85 -6.84
N ARG A 45 -5.57 -18.91 -7.24
CA ARG A 45 -6.99 -18.79 -7.57
C ARG A 45 -7.79 -18.68 -6.28
N ALA A 46 -8.70 -17.70 -6.24
CA ALA A 46 -9.64 -17.61 -5.15
C ALA A 46 -10.58 -18.84 -5.17
N THR A 47 -10.92 -19.37 -4.00
CA THR A 47 -11.92 -20.44 -3.89
C THR A 47 -13.33 -19.90 -4.21
N GLY A 48 -14.06 -20.61 -5.07
CA GLY A 48 -15.43 -20.27 -5.49
C GLY A 48 -15.60 -20.07 -7.01
N PRO A 49 -16.84 -19.86 -7.50
CA PRO A 49 -17.11 -19.63 -8.90
C PRO A 49 -16.57 -18.26 -9.36
N GLY A 50 -15.58 -18.29 -10.26
CA GLY A 50 -15.00 -17.10 -10.88
C GLY A 50 -13.52 -17.26 -11.23
N ALA A 51 -13.02 -16.43 -12.14
CA ALA A 51 -11.60 -16.35 -12.52
C ALA A 51 -10.80 -15.40 -11.61
N ASP A 52 -11.32 -15.05 -10.44
CA ASP A 52 -10.67 -14.15 -9.49
C ASP A 52 -9.35 -14.75 -8.98
N ARG A 53 -8.43 -13.85 -8.67
CA ARG A 53 -7.06 -14.17 -8.24
C ARG A 53 -6.75 -13.46 -6.93
N LEU A 54 -5.76 -13.96 -6.20
CA LEU A 54 -5.34 -13.46 -4.90
C LEU A 54 -3.90 -12.96 -4.93
N ILE A 55 -3.62 -11.85 -4.25
CA ILE A 55 -2.27 -11.34 -3.97
C ILE A 55 -2.09 -10.96 -2.52
N ASP A 56 -0.99 -11.41 -1.95
CA ASP A 56 -0.48 -11.02 -0.65
C ASP A 56 0.92 -10.37 -0.79
N ARG A 57 1.58 -10.16 0.35
CA ARG A 57 2.93 -9.59 0.38
C ARG A 57 3.99 -10.56 -0.17
N ASP A 58 3.74 -11.86 -0.12
CA ASP A 58 4.67 -12.88 -0.64
C ASP A 58 4.61 -12.88 -2.18
N GLY A 59 3.42 -12.74 -2.75
CA GLY A 59 3.23 -12.51 -4.18
C GLY A 59 3.96 -11.24 -4.67
N LEU A 60 3.87 -10.13 -3.93
CA LEU A 60 4.63 -8.90 -4.24
C LEU A 60 6.14 -9.12 -4.15
N THR A 61 6.60 -9.87 -3.15
CA THR A 61 8.01 -10.25 -2.99
C THR A 61 8.47 -11.07 -4.19
N ALA A 62 7.73 -12.08 -4.62
CA ALA A 62 8.06 -12.89 -5.78
C ALA A 62 8.15 -12.05 -7.07
N VAL A 63 7.27 -11.06 -7.26
CA VAL A 63 7.35 -10.12 -8.39
C VAL A 63 8.60 -9.24 -8.27
N ARG A 64 8.92 -8.73 -7.08
CA ARG A 64 10.14 -7.93 -6.85
C ARG A 64 11.40 -8.71 -7.17
N GLU A 65 11.51 -9.95 -6.68
CA GLU A 65 12.70 -10.78 -6.94
C GLU A 65 12.87 -11.04 -8.44
N ARG A 66 11.78 -11.26 -9.18
CA ARG A 66 11.82 -11.35 -10.66
C ARG A 66 12.24 -10.04 -11.32
N ALA A 67 11.82 -8.89 -10.78
CA ALA A 67 12.19 -7.56 -11.28
C ALA A 67 13.65 -7.18 -10.96
N GLY A 68 14.19 -7.72 -9.87
CA GLY A 68 15.58 -7.53 -9.43
C GLY A 68 16.55 -8.58 -9.98
N ALA A 69 16.05 -9.67 -10.57
CA ALA A 69 16.84 -10.65 -11.30
C ALA A 69 17.38 -10.02 -12.59
N ASP A 70 18.47 -9.29 -12.46
CA ASP A 70 19.23 -8.70 -13.56
C ASP A 70 19.55 -9.77 -14.61
N ARG A 71 18.94 -9.67 -15.79
CA ARG A 71 19.41 -10.45 -16.96
C ARG A 71 20.72 -9.90 -17.54
N ASN A 72 21.10 -8.65 -17.21
CA ASN A 72 22.21 -7.92 -17.83
C ASN A 72 23.13 -7.12 -16.88
N GLY A 73 22.98 -7.26 -15.55
CA GLY A 73 23.85 -6.59 -14.56
C GLY A 73 23.71 -5.06 -14.43
N ASP A 74 22.57 -4.48 -14.83
CA ASP A 74 22.27 -3.06 -14.61
C ASP A 74 21.68 -2.84 -13.20
N PRO A 75 22.38 -2.14 -12.29
CA PRO A 75 21.90 -1.88 -10.92
C PRO A 75 20.56 -1.11 -10.86
N GLY A 76 20.08 -0.56 -11.99
CA GLY A 76 18.76 0.05 -12.14
C GLY A 76 17.57 -0.92 -12.13
N GLY A 77 17.79 -2.21 -12.43
CA GLY A 77 16.74 -3.21 -12.67
C GLY A 77 16.07 -3.05 -14.05
N ASP A 78 15.44 -4.13 -14.54
CA ASP A 78 14.70 -4.13 -15.80
C ASP A 78 13.51 -3.15 -15.73
N ALA A 79 13.43 -2.20 -16.66
CA ALA A 79 12.34 -1.23 -16.74
C ALA A 79 10.97 -1.92 -16.83
N ASP A 80 10.91 -3.07 -17.51
CA ASP A 80 9.71 -3.90 -17.58
C ASP A 80 9.43 -4.59 -16.24
N GLY A 81 10.47 -5.08 -15.55
CA GLY A 81 10.33 -5.66 -14.20
C GLY A 81 9.81 -4.66 -13.16
N LEU A 82 10.31 -3.43 -13.16
CA LEU A 82 9.82 -2.37 -12.27
C LEU A 82 8.38 -1.95 -12.60
N ARG A 83 8.03 -1.90 -13.90
CA ARG A 83 6.64 -1.67 -14.33
C ARG A 83 5.73 -2.77 -13.80
N ASP A 84 6.14 -4.03 -13.93
CA ASP A 84 5.35 -5.19 -13.51
C ASP A 84 5.14 -5.21 -12.01
N LEU A 85 6.19 -4.95 -11.22
CA LEU A 85 6.07 -4.78 -9.77
C LEU A 85 5.14 -3.62 -9.42
N PHE A 86 5.29 -2.48 -10.09
CA PHE A 86 4.42 -1.33 -9.87
C PHE A 86 2.94 -1.68 -10.12
N VAL A 87 2.63 -2.37 -11.21
CA VAL A 87 1.26 -2.81 -11.52
C VAL A 87 0.75 -3.81 -10.47
N ALA A 88 1.58 -4.77 -10.04
CA ALA A 88 1.21 -5.70 -8.98
C ALA A 88 0.87 -4.97 -7.66
N VAL A 89 1.65 -3.95 -7.28
CA VAL A 89 1.37 -3.09 -6.13
C VAL A 89 0.06 -2.32 -6.30
N MET A 90 -0.24 -1.81 -7.49
CA MET A 90 -1.51 -1.11 -7.74
C MET A 90 -2.72 -2.05 -7.64
N ILE A 91 -2.60 -3.29 -8.14
CA ILE A 91 -3.62 -4.35 -8.01
C ILE A 91 -3.87 -4.65 -6.54
N TRP A 92 -2.80 -4.97 -5.80
CA TRP A 92 -2.86 -5.26 -4.36
C TRP A 92 -3.45 -4.10 -3.56
N GLY A 93 -3.05 -2.86 -3.87
CA GLY A 93 -3.52 -1.67 -3.18
C GLY A 93 -4.97 -1.26 -3.48
N SER A 94 -5.52 -1.68 -4.63
CA SER A 94 -6.87 -1.30 -5.06
C SER A 94 -7.95 -2.28 -4.58
N GLY A 95 -7.62 -3.57 -4.49
CA GLY A 95 -8.56 -4.64 -4.17
C GLY A 95 -9.79 -4.70 -5.09
N THR A 96 -10.86 -5.35 -4.62
CA THR A 96 -12.12 -5.51 -5.39
C THR A 96 -13.09 -4.34 -5.27
N THR A 97 -12.91 -3.45 -4.30
CA THR A 97 -13.89 -2.41 -3.95
C THR A 97 -13.67 -1.09 -4.68
N ASN A 98 -12.48 -0.85 -5.23
CA ASN A 98 -12.16 0.35 -5.98
C ASN A 98 -12.06 0.05 -7.49
N GLY A 99 -13.19 0.02 -8.18
CA GLY A 99 -13.24 -0.11 -9.65
C GLY A 99 -12.49 1.00 -10.42
N ARG A 100 -11.95 2.01 -9.73
CA ARG A 100 -11.11 3.07 -10.30
C ARG A 100 -9.62 2.71 -10.38
N GLY A 101 -9.19 1.68 -9.65
CA GLY A 101 -7.79 1.23 -9.60
C GLY A 101 -7.18 0.99 -11.00
N PRO A 102 -7.85 0.23 -11.89
CA PRO A 102 -7.38 0.01 -13.26
C PRO A 102 -7.18 1.32 -14.05
N ARG A 103 -8.16 2.24 -13.99
CA ARG A 103 -8.09 3.55 -14.68
C ARG A 103 -6.91 4.40 -14.19
N HIS A 104 -6.70 4.46 -12.88
CA HIS A 104 -5.60 5.23 -12.30
C HIS A 104 -4.24 4.60 -12.63
N THR A 105 -4.16 3.27 -12.68
CA THR A 105 -2.95 2.54 -13.08
C THR A 105 -2.63 2.79 -14.55
N ALA A 106 -3.61 2.74 -15.45
CA ALA A 106 -3.41 3.09 -16.86
C ALA A 106 -2.94 4.55 -17.05
N ALA A 107 -3.51 5.49 -16.28
CA ALA A 107 -3.05 6.87 -16.30
C ALA A 107 -1.59 7.02 -15.86
N ALA A 108 -1.13 6.19 -14.93
CA ALA A 108 0.27 6.14 -14.50
C ALA A 108 1.17 5.52 -15.58
N LEU A 109 0.74 4.41 -16.18
CA LEU A 109 1.45 3.73 -17.27
C LEU A 109 1.57 4.59 -18.54
N SER A 110 0.63 5.53 -18.73
CA SER A 110 0.67 6.52 -19.81
C SER A 110 1.58 7.72 -19.51
N ASP A 111 2.12 7.86 -18.30
CA ASP A 111 3.01 8.96 -17.95
C ASP A 111 4.45 8.62 -18.40
N PRO A 112 5.04 9.39 -19.34
CA PRO A 112 6.37 9.08 -19.87
C PRO A 112 7.47 9.15 -18.80
N ARG A 113 7.20 9.76 -17.65
CA ARG A 113 8.15 9.86 -16.53
C ARG A 113 8.19 8.60 -15.66
N LEU A 114 7.19 7.71 -15.76
CA LEU A 114 7.04 6.55 -14.87
C LEU A 114 8.33 5.72 -14.77
N PRO A 115 8.99 5.28 -15.87
CA PRO A 115 10.18 4.43 -15.77
C PRO A 115 11.34 5.09 -14.99
N THR A 116 11.53 6.40 -15.17
CA THR A 116 12.56 7.16 -14.46
C THR A 116 12.19 7.36 -12.99
N VAL A 117 10.93 7.65 -12.68
CA VAL A 117 10.45 7.79 -11.30
C VAL A 117 10.57 6.47 -10.53
N LEU A 118 10.19 5.33 -11.13
CA LEU A 118 10.30 4.03 -10.48
C LEU A 118 11.76 3.70 -10.16
N ARG A 119 12.69 3.89 -11.12
CA ARG A 119 14.13 3.67 -10.89
C ARG A 119 14.69 4.59 -9.81
N ALA A 120 14.44 5.90 -9.92
CA ALA A 120 14.97 6.88 -8.97
C ALA A 120 14.46 6.63 -7.55
N THR A 121 13.15 6.37 -7.39
CA THR A 121 12.56 6.16 -6.06
C THR A 121 12.93 4.82 -5.46
N ARG A 122 13.06 3.75 -6.26
CA ARG A 122 13.66 2.49 -5.80
C ARG A 122 15.09 2.71 -5.29
N ALA A 123 15.94 3.40 -6.06
CA ALA A 123 17.31 3.69 -5.66
C ALA A 123 17.37 4.49 -4.34
N SER A 124 16.52 5.52 -4.19
CA SER A 124 16.42 6.30 -2.96
C SER A 124 15.95 5.45 -1.76
N VAL A 125 14.94 4.58 -1.95
CA VAL A 125 14.46 3.66 -0.91
C VAL A 125 15.56 2.68 -0.48
N ARG A 126 16.29 2.06 -1.42
CA ARG A 126 17.38 1.12 -1.11
C ARG A 126 18.57 1.78 -0.39
N LYS A 127 18.75 3.09 -0.56
CA LYS A 127 19.72 3.90 0.20
C LYS A 127 19.20 4.35 1.57
N GLY A 128 17.92 4.12 1.87
CA GLY A 128 17.25 4.63 3.06
C GLY A 128 16.86 6.11 3.02
N ASP A 129 17.01 6.77 1.87
CA ASP A 129 16.58 8.15 1.70
C ASP A 129 15.09 8.23 1.31
N LEU A 130 14.24 7.91 2.28
CA LEU A 130 12.78 7.95 2.12
C LEU A 130 12.26 9.38 1.88
N GLY A 131 13.00 10.41 2.32
CA GLY A 131 12.66 11.81 2.07
C GLY A 131 12.86 12.19 0.61
N ALA A 132 13.97 11.79 0.00
CA ALA A 132 14.19 11.95 -1.43
C ALA A 132 13.20 11.13 -2.25
N ALA A 133 12.97 9.85 -1.91
CA ALA A 133 11.99 9.01 -2.59
C ALA A 133 10.60 9.67 -2.60
N TYR A 134 10.14 10.17 -1.44
CA TYR A 134 8.88 10.89 -1.32
C TYR A 134 8.82 12.15 -2.19
N SER A 135 9.90 12.93 -2.21
CA SER A 135 9.97 14.18 -2.97
C SER A 135 10.01 13.94 -4.49
N GLN A 136 10.59 12.83 -4.91
CA GLN A 136 10.76 12.47 -6.32
C GLN A 136 9.52 11.79 -6.92
N PHE A 137 8.67 11.14 -6.12
CA PHE A 137 7.54 10.41 -6.66
C PHE A 137 6.40 11.34 -7.12
N ALA A 138 6.31 11.55 -8.43
CA ALA A 138 5.25 12.33 -9.06
C ALA A 138 4.83 11.70 -10.40
N VAL A 139 3.77 10.90 -10.38
CA VAL A 139 3.20 10.23 -11.55
C VAL A 139 1.69 10.46 -11.60
N ARG A 140 1.13 10.69 -12.79
CA ARG A 140 -0.32 10.83 -12.98
C ARG A 140 -1.07 9.61 -12.45
N GLY A 141 -2.22 9.83 -11.83
CA GLY A 141 -3.07 8.75 -11.31
C GLY A 141 -2.62 8.12 -9.99
N VAL A 142 -1.41 8.43 -9.48
CA VAL A 142 -0.90 7.84 -8.24
C VAL A 142 -0.89 8.87 -7.11
N GLY A 143 -1.76 8.66 -6.12
CA GLY A 143 -1.77 9.44 -4.89
C GLY A 143 -0.79 8.93 -3.83
N ARG A 144 -0.67 9.69 -2.73
CA ARG A 144 0.21 9.36 -1.59
C ARG A 144 0.05 7.94 -1.07
N SER A 145 -1.18 7.52 -0.81
CA SER A 145 -1.48 6.21 -0.26
C SER A 145 -1.02 5.05 -1.15
N PHE A 146 -0.82 5.28 -2.46
CA PHE A 146 -0.36 4.27 -3.40
C PHE A 146 1.14 4.31 -3.62
N PHE A 147 1.77 5.49 -3.71
CA PHE A 147 3.22 5.52 -3.87
C PHE A 147 3.97 5.03 -2.63
N THR A 148 3.41 5.17 -1.42
CA THR A 148 4.04 4.57 -0.23
C THR A 148 3.92 3.04 -0.23
N LYS A 149 2.94 2.47 -0.93
CA LYS A 149 2.89 1.02 -1.18
C LYS A 149 4.00 0.58 -2.12
N TRP A 150 4.28 1.40 -3.14
CA TRP A 150 5.44 1.19 -4.01
C TRP A 150 6.74 1.21 -3.20
N PHE A 151 6.93 2.19 -2.31
CA PHE A 151 8.12 2.26 -1.44
C PHE A 151 8.26 1.00 -0.58
N ALA A 152 7.19 0.59 0.12
CA ALA A 152 7.21 -0.63 0.93
C ALA A 152 7.50 -1.89 0.11
N ALA A 153 7.00 -1.97 -1.13
CA ALA A 153 7.22 -3.13 -2.00
C ALA A 153 8.66 -3.23 -2.51
N VAL A 154 9.32 -2.10 -2.82
CA VAL A 154 10.71 -2.08 -3.34
C VAL A 154 11.78 -2.05 -2.26
N ASP A 155 11.40 -1.88 -0.99
CA ASP A 155 12.34 -1.86 0.11
C ASP A 155 12.79 -3.28 0.47
N ASP A 156 13.96 -3.65 -0.05
CA ASP A 156 14.62 -4.94 0.15
C ASP A 156 15.74 -4.90 1.20
N ARG A 157 15.83 -3.79 1.97
CA ARG A 157 16.84 -3.64 3.03
C ARG A 157 16.59 -4.62 4.18
N GLY A 158 17.60 -4.86 5.01
CA GLY A 158 17.51 -5.81 6.12
C GLY A 158 16.55 -5.36 7.24
N PRO A 159 16.14 -6.29 8.14
CA PRO A 159 15.13 -6.03 9.18
C PRO A 159 15.60 -5.06 10.26
N GLU A 160 16.91 -4.82 10.36
CA GLU A 160 17.54 -3.83 11.22
C GLU A 160 17.35 -2.39 10.73
N CYS A 161 17.00 -2.20 9.46
CA CYS A 161 16.75 -0.88 8.88
C CYS A 161 15.31 -0.40 9.15
N ASP A 162 15.14 0.92 9.33
CA ASP A 162 13.83 1.57 9.25
C ASP A 162 13.32 1.51 7.78
N ARG A 163 12.70 0.39 7.43
CA ARG A 163 12.10 0.14 6.10
C ARG A 163 10.88 1.02 5.85
N ALA A 164 10.62 1.32 4.59
CA ALA A 164 9.45 2.07 4.14
C ALA A 164 8.16 1.39 4.58
N LEU A 165 7.27 2.20 5.14
CA LEU A 165 5.92 1.80 5.56
C LEU A 165 4.86 2.52 4.71
N ILE A 166 3.69 1.93 4.61
CA ILE A 166 2.51 2.40 3.90
C ILE A 166 1.75 3.40 4.76
N LEU A 167 1.65 4.64 4.28
CA LEU A 167 0.86 5.69 4.91
C LEU A 167 -0.41 5.98 4.10
N ASP A 168 -1.40 5.10 4.24
CA ASP A 168 -2.72 5.29 3.65
C ASP A 168 -3.74 5.94 4.61
N ASP A 169 -4.95 6.18 4.11
CA ASP A 169 -5.97 6.88 4.88
C ASP A 169 -6.52 6.06 6.07
N ARG A 170 -6.38 4.73 6.06
CA ARG A 170 -6.79 3.89 7.21
C ARG A 170 -5.75 3.96 8.31
N VAL A 171 -4.48 3.81 7.95
CA VAL A 171 -3.35 3.99 8.90
C VAL A 171 -3.39 5.41 9.47
N PHE A 172 -3.59 6.42 8.63
CA PHE A 172 -3.67 7.81 9.07
C PHE A 172 -4.86 8.06 10.02
N ARG A 173 -6.02 7.43 9.79
CA ARG A 173 -7.17 7.49 10.71
C ARG A 173 -6.84 6.90 12.08
N SER A 174 -6.20 5.73 12.13
CA SER A 174 -5.80 5.10 13.39
C SER A 174 -4.76 5.93 14.14
N LEU A 175 -3.77 6.50 13.44
CA LEU A 175 -2.80 7.40 14.05
C LEU A 175 -3.47 8.64 14.66
N ASN A 176 -4.40 9.27 13.96
CA ASN A 176 -5.15 10.41 14.49
C ASN A 176 -6.00 10.03 15.70
N ALA A 177 -6.63 8.84 15.68
CA ALA A 177 -7.43 8.35 16.81
C ALA A 177 -6.57 8.07 18.06
N LEU A 178 -5.29 7.75 17.88
CA LEU A 178 -4.29 7.66 18.95
C LEU A 178 -3.74 9.04 19.39
N GLY A 179 -4.27 10.14 18.85
CA GLY A 179 -3.79 11.49 19.12
C GLY A 179 -2.45 11.82 18.47
N TRP A 180 -1.94 10.99 17.54
CA TRP A 180 -0.66 11.23 16.90
C TRP A 180 -0.78 12.12 15.67
N SER A 181 -0.06 13.23 15.67
CA SER A 181 0.01 14.18 14.55
C SER A 181 1.38 14.15 13.87
N SER A 182 1.43 13.67 12.62
CA SER A 182 2.67 13.70 11.82
C SER A 182 3.31 15.09 11.68
N ARG A 183 2.51 16.17 11.76
CA ARG A 183 3.04 17.54 11.65
C ARG A 183 3.75 17.95 12.93
N GLU A 184 3.16 17.64 14.09
CA GLU A 184 3.74 17.96 15.40
C GLU A 184 4.99 17.10 15.63
N ALA A 185 4.88 15.79 15.39
CA ALA A 185 6.00 14.86 15.51
C ALA A 185 7.21 15.27 14.65
N ALA A 186 6.96 15.79 13.43
CA ALA A 186 8.04 16.22 12.54
C ALA A 186 8.48 17.67 12.74
N GLY A 187 7.77 18.47 13.55
CA GLY A 187 8.01 19.91 13.69
C GLY A 187 7.86 20.72 12.40
N THR A 188 7.28 20.16 11.33
CA THR A 188 7.24 20.80 10.01
C THR A 188 6.01 20.45 9.20
N ARG A 189 5.67 21.32 8.25
CA ARG A 189 4.61 21.06 7.25
C ARG A 189 5.11 20.25 6.06
N ARG A 190 6.44 20.13 5.86
CA ARG A 190 7.04 19.42 4.73
C ARG A 190 6.66 17.94 4.74
N ARG A 191 5.94 17.51 3.71
CA ARG A 191 5.40 16.14 3.59
C ARG A 191 6.48 15.04 3.58
N PRO A 192 7.64 15.21 2.91
CA PRO A 192 8.71 14.22 2.97
C PRO A 192 9.19 13.97 4.41
N THR A 193 9.52 15.03 5.15
CA THR A 193 9.95 14.93 6.55
C THR A 193 8.89 14.29 7.44
N ARG A 194 7.61 14.62 7.22
CA ARG A 194 6.51 13.99 7.96
C ARG A 194 6.39 12.50 7.71
N TYR A 195 6.69 12.06 6.48
CA TYR A 195 6.70 10.63 6.13
C TYR A 195 7.90 9.91 6.77
N THR A 196 9.10 10.49 6.72
CA THR A 196 10.28 9.90 7.38
C THR A 196 10.09 9.80 8.89
N THR A 197 9.51 10.84 9.52
CA THR A 197 9.17 10.82 10.94
C THR A 197 8.13 9.75 11.26
N TYR A 198 7.09 9.60 10.44
CA TYR A 198 6.11 8.52 10.58
C TYR A 198 6.78 7.15 10.57
N VAL A 199 7.65 6.87 9.58
CA VAL A 199 8.35 5.58 9.47
C VAL A 199 9.19 5.32 10.70
N SER A 200 10.06 6.25 11.09
CA SER A 200 10.94 6.05 12.25
C SER A 200 10.17 5.92 13.57
N THR A 201 9.08 6.67 13.73
CA THR A 201 8.19 6.55 14.90
C THR A 201 7.57 5.15 14.99
N MET A 202 7.06 4.62 13.88
CA MET A 202 6.46 3.28 13.83
C MET A 202 7.48 2.18 14.14
N HIS A 203 8.71 2.28 13.64
CA HIS A 203 9.79 1.35 13.98
C HIS A 203 10.19 1.45 15.45
N GLY A 204 10.26 2.67 16.00
CA GLY A 204 10.46 2.90 17.45
C GLY A 204 9.41 2.21 18.30
N TRP A 205 8.12 2.45 18.01
CA TRP A 205 7.01 1.80 18.71
C TRP A 205 7.01 0.28 18.54
N ALA A 206 7.33 -0.23 17.35
CA ALA A 206 7.39 -1.67 17.11
C ALA A 206 8.45 -2.34 17.98
N ARG A 207 9.64 -1.73 18.11
CA ARG A 207 10.70 -2.19 19.01
C ARG A 207 10.26 -2.20 20.47
N GLU A 208 9.63 -1.13 20.95
CA GLU A 208 9.11 -1.06 22.32
C GLU A 208 8.00 -2.07 22.62
N LEU A 209 7.22 -2.45 21.61
CA LEU A 209 6.11 -3.41 21.72
C LEU A 209 6.53 -4.85 21.43
N GLY A 210 7.80 -5.12 21.08
CA GLY A 210 8.28 -6.45 20.73
C GLY A 210 7.63 -7.02 19.46
N THR A 211 7.30 -6.17 18.48
CA THR A 211 6.69 -6.57 17.19
C THR A 211 7.44 -5.96 16.01
N THR A 212 7.01 -6.25 14.77
CA THR A 212 7.59 -5.63 13.57
C THR A 212 6.81 -4.40 13.15
N ALA A 213 7.47 -3.44 12.49
CA ALA A 213 6.80 -2.23 12.03
C ALA A 213 5.75 -2.51 10.94
N ASP A 214 6.01 -3.46 10.04
CA ASP A 214 5.03 -3.96 9.08
C ASP A 214 3.78 -4.53 9.76
N ARG A 215 3.98 -5.25 10.87
CA ARG A 215 2.89 -5.80 11.67
C ARG A 215 2.06 -4.68 12.31
N LEU A 216 2.74 -3.70 12.92
CA LEU A 216 2.09 -2.56 13.55
C LEU A 216 1.32 -1.72 12.51
N GLU A 217 1.90 -1.46 11.35
CA GLU A 217 1.23 -0.80 10.22
C GLU A 217 -0.05 -1.54 9.82
N TRP A 218 0.02 -2.87 9.65
CA TRP A 218 -1.16 -3.66 9.31
C TRP A 218 -2.24 -3.60 10.40
N ILE A 219 -1.88 -3.62 11.68
CA ILE A 219 -2.84 -3.47 12.79
C ILE A 219 -3.54 -2.11 12.67
N LEU A 220 -2.80 -1.02 12.45
CA LEU A 220 -3.38 0.31 12.26
C LEU A 220 -4.27 0.39 11.01
N PHE A 221 -3.87 -0.25 9.92
CA PHE A 221 -4.69 -0.35 8.71
C PHE A 221 -6.01 -1.10 8.98
N ALA A 222 -5.95 -2.21 9.72
CA ALA A 222 -7.11 -3.04 10.05
C ALA A 222 -8.05 -2.35 11.05
N ALA A 223 -7.50 -1.65 12.04
CA ALA A 223 -8.25 -0.86 13.01
C ALA A 223 -9.01 0.29 12.36
N ASN A 224 -8.44 0.94 11.33
CA ASN A 224 -9.11 1.98 10.55
C ASN A 224 -9.79 3.08 11.41
N GLY A 225 -9.09 3.56 12.44
CA GLY A 225 -9.60 4.54 13.42
C GLY A 225 -10.28 3.95 14.66
N GLN A 226 -10.53 2.64 14.70
CA GLN A 226 -11.10 1.95 15.87
C GLN A 226 -9.97 1.49 16.80
N VAL A 227 -9.52 2.37 17.68
CA VAL A 227 -8.33 2.14 18.55
C VAL A 227 -8.68 1.88 20.02
N ASP A 228 -9.95 2.01 20.38
CA ASP A 228 -10.48 1.62 21.67
C ASP A 228 -10.86 0.13 21.59
N GLY A 229 -10.23 -0.71 22.39
CA GLY A 229 -10.28 -2.18 22.32
C GLY A 229 -11.67 -2.84 22.49
N ASP A 230 -12.75 -2.08 22.50
CA ASP A 230 -14.14 -2.53 22.67
C ASP A 230 -14.93 -2.58 21.33
N GLY A 231 -14.32 -2.20 20.22
CA GLY A 231 -14.97 -2.15 18.91
C GLY A 231 -15.19 -3.53 18.28
N LYS A 232 -16.45 -3.99 18.20
CA LYS A 232 -16.86 -5.07 17.30
C LYS A 232 -16.28 -4.82 15.88
N PRO A 233 -15.77 -5.85 15.20
CA PRO A 233 -15.17 -5.68 13.88
C PRO A 233 -16.19 -5.10 12.90
N GLY A 234 -15.78 -4.08 12.15
CA GLY A 234 -16.56 -3.44 11.11
C GLY A 234 -17.09 -4.47 10.11
N GLY A 235 -18.40 -4.71 10.17
CA GLY A 235 -19.12 -5.40 9.13
C GLY A 235 -18.98 -4.67 7.80
N GLN A 236 -18.95 -5.42 6.71
CA GLN A 236 -19.14 -4.88 5.36
C GLN A 236 -20.35 -3.93 5.36
N PRO A 237 -20.28 -2.76 4.69
CA PRO A 237 -21.42 -1.88 4.60
C PRO A 237 -22.52 -2.57 3.77
N THR A 238 -23.49 -3.17 4.44
CA THR A 238 -24.81 -3.45 3.87
C THR A 238 -25.48 -2.10 3.67
N ARG A 239 -25.64 -1.72 2.40
CA ARG A 239 -26.47 -0.57 2.00
C ARG A 239 -27.91 -0.87 2.39
N THR A 240 -28.40 -0.26 3.46
CA THR A 240 -29.84 -0.06 3.65
C THR A 240 -30.28 1.01 2.66
N ARG A 241 -31.09 0.63 1.67
CA ARG A 241 -31.89 1.57 0.89
C ARG A 241 -32.95 2.13 1.83
N SER A 242 -32.92 3.43 2.14
CA SER A 242 -34.12 4.14 2.59
C SER A 242 -34.78 4.76 1.37
N HIS A 243 -35.97 4.24 1.06
CA HIS A 243 -37.02 4.96 0.36
C HIS A 243 -37.65 6.00 1.31
N GLY A 244 -38.14 7.08 0.71
CA GLY A 244 -38.84 8.22 1.30
C GLY A 244 -38.41 9.46 0.49
N ALA A 245 -39.15 9.96 -0.50
CA ALA A 245 -40.48 10.59 -0.41
C ALA A 245 -40.60 11.43 0.86
N ASP A 246 -41.02 12.68 0.89
CA ASP A 246 -41.43 13.74 -0.03
C ASP A 246 -41.56 14.95 0.93
N GLU A 247 -41.26 16.18 0.52
CA GLU A 247 -42.05 17.36 0.90
C GLU A 247 -41.39 18.69 0.51
N ARG A 248 -42.19 19.46 -0.20
CA ARG A 248 -42.04 20.87 -0.56
C ARG A 248 -42.10 21.74 0.70
N THR A 249 -41.40 22.86 0.71
CA THR A 249 -41.94 24.23 0.85
C THR A 249 -40.82 25.22 1.20
N GLY A 250 -40.89 26.43 0.62
CA GLY A 250 -40.10 27.61 1.00
C GLY A 250 -39.14 28.08 -0.06
#